data_AF-A0A1F4DJP7-F1
#
_entry.id   AF-A0A1F4DJP7-F1
#
_cell.length_a   1.000
_cell.length_b   1.000
_cell.length_c   1.000
_cell.angle_alpha   90.00
_cell.angle_beta   90.00
_cell.angle_gamma   90.00
#
_symmetry.space_group_name_H-M   'P 1'
#
loop_
_entity.id
_entity.type
_entity.pdbx_description
1 polymer ?
#
loop_
_entity_poly.entity_id
_entity_poly.type
_entity_poly.pdbx_seq_one_letter_code
_entity_poly.pdbx_strand_id
1 'polypeptide(L)'
;MRLWLARRGTASERAPHGCQPPEMARILTDCAFDAATIANNHMYDFGPEALLDTRALLEKKGIAVTGAGKNLDEARKPAVVERNGIKVGFLGYCSVIPPGGEAGPDKVGIAPLRVRTYYDGCTALSGTTPIRTRSTLCCLTARTQSEACSPKQSSKRTA
;
A
#
# COMPACT_ATOMS: atom_id res chain seq x y z
N MET A 1 -4.16 5.20 6.82
CA MET A 1 -3.95 6.62 7.23
C MET A 1 -3.96 7.49 5.97
N ARG A 2 -4.61 8.66 5.98
CA ARG A 2 -4.63 9.60 4.83
C ARG A 2 -3.49 10.59 5.05
N LEU A 3 -2.37 10.39 4.37
CA LEU A 3 -1.12 11.06 4.68
C LEU A 3 -0.63 11.78 3.43
N TRP A 4 -0.73 13.11 3.45
CA TRP A 4 -0.22 13.97 2.39
C TRP A 4 0.82 14.88 2.99
N LEU A 5 2.10 14.55 2.82
CA LEU A 5 3.21 15.24 3.48
C LEU A 5 4.06 15.93 2.44
N ALA A 6 3.46 16.91 1.78
CA ALA A 6 4.06 17.62 0.67
C ALA A 6 3.84 19.13 0.81
N ARG A 7 4.75 19.91 0.21
CA ARG A 7 4.61 21.37 0.06
C ARG A 7 4.05 21.77 -1.31
N ARG A 8 3.91 20.79 -2.21
CA ARG A 8 3.51 20.95 -3.61
C ARG A 8 2.44 19.91 -3.95
N GLY A 9 1.67 20.19 -4.99
CA GLY A 9 0.58 19.36 -5.47
C GLY A 9 -0.65 20.19 -5.80
N THR A 10 -1.39 19.77 -6.80
CA THR A 10 -2.65 20.41 -7.19
C THR A 10 -3.80 19.65 -6.55
N ALA A 11 -4.54 20.30 -5.64
CA ALA A 11 -5.73 19.70 -5.06
C ALA A 11 -6.77 19.43 -6.16
N SER A 12 -7.27 18.21 -6.22
CA SER A 12 -8.46 17.88 -7.00
C SER A 12 -9.69 18.54 -6.37
N GLU A 13 -10.69 18.87 -7.19
CA GLU A 13 -11.95 19.47 -6.72
C GLU A 13 -12.66 18.64 -5.64
N ARG A 14 -12.38 17.33 -5.60
CA ARG A 14 -13.01 16.37 -4.67
C ARG A 14 -12.12 16.03 -3.48
N ALA A 15 -10.99 16.71 -3.29
CA ALA A 15 -10.10 16.50 -2.16
C ALA A 15 -10.81 16.91 -0.86
N PRO A 16 -11.28 15.95 -0.03
CA PRO A 16 -12.09 16.28 1.14
C PRO A 16 -11.23 16.79 2.32
N HIS A 17 -9.90 16.73 2.21
CA HIS A 17 -8.95 16.98 3.29
C HIS A 17 -7.76 17.80 2.78
N GLY A 18 -7.21 18.65 3.65
CA GLY A 18 -6.03 19.45 3.34
C GLY A 18 -4.72 18.65 3.34
N CYS A 19 -3.78 19.09 2.52
CA CYS A 19 -2.39 18.61 2.52
C CYS A 19 -1.74 19.01 3.85
N GLN A 20 -0.99 18.10 4.47
CA GLN A 20 -0.35 18.32 5.75
C GLN A 20 1.11 18.75 5.56
N PRO A 21 1.64 19.59 6.47
CA PRO A 21 3.05 19.97 6.43
C PRO A 21 3.96 18.74 6.51
N PRO A 22 5.06 18.65 5.72
CA PRO A 22 5.99 17.53 5.76
C PRO A 22 6.55 17.20 7.15
N GLU A 23 6.64 18.22 8.01
CA GLU A 23 7.10 18.11 9.39
C GLU A 23 6.25 17.11 10.20
N MET A 24 4.98 16.92 9.83
CA MET A 24 4.06 15.97 10.45
C MET A 24 4.51 14.51 10.30
N ALA A 25 5.38 14.19 9.33
CA ALA A 25 6.01 12.87 9.25
C ALA A 25 6.77 12.50 10.53
N ARG A 26 7.19 13.48 11.33
CA ARG A 26 7.89 13.25 12.60
C ARG A 26 7.07 12.43 13.59
N ILE A 27 5.74 12.53 13.58
CA ILE A 27 4.87 11.72 14.44
C ILE A 27 5.11 10.22 14.18
N LEU A 28 5.33 9.84 12.93
CA LEU A 28 5.57 8.44 12.59
C LEU A 28 6.92 7.94 13.12
N THR A 29 7.95 8.80 13.10
CA THR A 29 9.26 8.45 13.65
C THR A 29 9.25 8.45 15.18
N ASP A 30 8.57 9.41 15.81
CA ASP A 30 8.48 9.52 17.27
C ASP A 30 7.69 8.35 17.88
N CYS A 31 6.73 7.78 17.13
CA CYS A 31 6.01 6.56 17.49
C CYS A 31 6.73 5.26 17.08
N ALA A 32 7.97 5.34 16.58
CA ALA A 32 8.79 4.19 16.18
C ALA A 32 8.13 3.26 15.13
N PHE A 33 7.44 3.83 14.14
CA PHE A 33 6.94 3.05 13.00
C PHE A 33 8.07 2.66 12.04
N ASP A 34 8.21 1.36 11.78
CA ASP A 34 9.22 0.83 10.84
C ASP A 34 8.74 0.79 9.37
N ALA A 35 7.42 0.71 9.15
CA ALA A 35 6.82 0.62 7.82
C ALA A 35 5.46 1.30 7.75
N ALA A 36 5.10 1.78 6.56
CA ALA A 36 3.80 2.38 6.27
C ALA A 36 3.29 1.98 4.88
N THR A 37 1.98 1.78 4.77
CA THR A 37 1.30 1.68 3.48
C THR A 37 0.67 3.03 3.13
N ILE A 38 0.86 3.45 1.88
CA ILE A 38 0.19 4.61 1.28
C ILE A 38 -0.82 4.17 0.20
N ALA A 39 -1.20 2.87 0.16
CA ALA A 39 -2.29 2.40 -0.70
C ALA A 39 -3.66 2.83 -0.13
N ASN A 40 -4.04 4.08 -0.38
CA ASN A 40 -5.26 4.69 0.12
C ASN A 40 -6.06 5.29 -1.04
N ASN A 41 -7.39 5.21 -0.98
CA ASN A 41 -8.29 5.77 -1.99
C ASN A 41 -8.20 7.30 -2.08
N HIS A 42 -7.58 7.95 -1.10
CA HIS A 42 -7.29 9.37 -1.11
C HIS A 42 -5.82 9.67 -1.29
N MET A 43 -4.98 8.73 -1.75
CA MET A 43 -3.56 8.99 -2.01
C MET A 43 -3.31 9.57 -3.41
N TYR A 44 -4.35 10.08 -4.10
CA TYR A 44 -4.17 10.79 -5.38
C TYR A 44 -4.84 12.19 -5.45
N ASP A 45 -5.56 12.58 -4.40
CA ASP A 45 -6.25 13.87 -4.25
C ASP A 45 -5.40 15.12 -4.52
N PHE A 46 -4.09 15.11 -4.23
CA PHE A 46 -3.17 16.24 -4.48
C PHE A 46 -2.25 16.04 -5.70
N GLY A 47 -2.58 15.04 -6.52
CA GLY A 47 -1.82 14.72 -7.72
C GLY A 47 -0.57 13.86 -7.47
N PRO A 48 0.11 13.49 -8.56
CA PRO A 48 1.25 12.57 -8.53
C PRO A 48 2.48 13.15 -7.81
N GLU A 49 2.70 14.46 -7.86
CA GLU A 49 3.84 15.11 -7.21
C GLU A 49 3.75 14.99 -5.69
N ALA A 50 2.57 15.26 -5.11
CA ALA A 50 2.35 15.15 -3.68
C ALA A 50 2.49 13.70 -3.18
N LEU A 51 2.07 12.73 -4.00
CA LEU A 51 2.21 11.31 -3.72
C LEU A 51 3.69 10.94 -3.64
N LEU A 52 4.48 11.31 -4.65
CA LEU A 52 5.91 11.02 -4.71
C LEU A 52 6.68 11.76 -3.62
N ASP A 53 6.36 13.03 -3.34
CA ASP A 53 6.96 13.81 -2.25
C ASP A 53 6.70 13.12 -0.89
N THR A 54 5.47 12.64 -0.66
CA THR A 54 5.13 11.90 0.57
C THR A 54 5.91 10.60 0.68
N ARG A 55 5.96 9.82 -0.41
CA ARG A 55 6.71 8.55 -0.45
C ARG A 55 8.19 8.78 -0.14
N ALA A 56 8.83 9.72 -0.84
CA ALA A 56 10.23 10.05 -0.68
C ALA A 56 10.56 10.57 0.74
N LEU A 57 9.65 11.36 1.33
CA LEU A 57 9.82 11.85 2.70
C LEU A 57 9.83 10.72 3.74
N LEU A 58 8.91 9.76 3.60
CA LEU A 58 8.85 8.61 4.50
C LEU A 58 10.09 7.71 4.36
N GLU A 59 10.52 7.45 3.12
CA GLU A 59 11.75 6.70 2.85
C GLU A 59 12.98 7.41 3.42
N LYS A 60 13.09 8.73 3.26
CA LYS A 60 14.17 9.55 3.84
C LYS A 60 14.19 9.49 5.36
N LYS A 61 13.04 9.28 6.00
CA LYS A 61 12.89 9.12 7.45
C LYS A 61 13.12 7.68 7.93
N GLY A 62 13.51 6.77 7.04
CA GLY A 62 13.81 5.37 7.37
C GLY A 62 12.58 4.48 7.51
N ILE A 63 11.40 4.95 7.08
CA ILE A 63 10.16 4.18 7.10
C ILE A 63 10.06 3.43 5.78
N ALA A 64 9.90 2.10 5.83
CA ALA A 64 9.68 1.30 4.63
C ALA A 64 8.27 1.55 4.06
N VAL A 65 8.16 1.86 2.77
CA VAL A 65 6.88 2.29 2.14
C VAL A 65 6.42 1.30 1.08
N THR A 66 5.11 1.04 1.02
CA THR A 66 4.46 0.24 -0.03
C THR A 66 3.11 0.84 -0.43
N GLY A 67 2.59 0.46 -1.60
CA GLY A 67 1.20 0.70 -2.00
C GLY A 67 0.96 1.87 -2.94
N ALA A 68 1.96 2.69 -3.21
CA ALA A 68 1.95 3.68 -4.29
C ALA A 68 3.38 3.97 -4.76
N GLY A 69 3.52 4.45 -6.00
CA GLY A 69 4.82 4.69 -6.60
C GLY A 69 4.73 5.36 -7.97
N LYS A 70 5.88 5.56 -8.61
CA LYS A 70 6.05 6.17 -9.93
C LYS A 70 5.49 5.32 -11.07
N ASN A 71 5.34 4.03 -10.80
CA ASN A 71 4.74 3.05 -11.69
C ASN A 71 4.16 1.87 -10.89
N LEU A 72 3.51 0.96 -11.60
CA LEU A 72 2.84 -0.21 -11.02
C LEU A 72 3.82 -1.15 -10.30
N ASP A 73 5.04 -1.30 -10.81
CA ASP A 73 6.06 -2.17 -10.20
C ASP A 73 6.54 -1.60 -8.86
N GLU A 74 6.82 -0.29 -8.80
CA GLU A 74 7.19 0.37 -7.55
C GLU A 74 6.01 0.39 -6.56
N ALA A 75 4.79 0.64 -7.04
CA ALA A 75 3.61 0.65 -6.20
C ALA A 75 3.33 -0.72 -5.55
N ARG A 76 3.65 -1.82 -6.26
CA ARG A 76 3.49 -3.20 -5.77
C ARG A 76 4.69 -3.73 -4.98
N LYS A 77 5.79 -2.99 -4.94
CA LYS A 77 6.99 -3.41 -4.21
C LYS A 77 6.64 -3.57 -2.72
N PRO A 78 6.93 -4.72 -2.10
CA PRO A 78 6.71 -4.90 -0.67
C PRO A 78 7.64 -3.99 0.13
N ALA A 79 7.12 -3.44 1.23
CA ALA A 79 7.95 -2.87 2.28
C ALA A 79 8.45 -4.02 3.16
N VAL A 80 9.75 -4.26 3.22
CA VAL A 80 10.33 -5.36 4.01
C VAL A 80 11.08 -4.78 5.20
N VAL A 81 10.73 -5.23 6.39
CA VAL A 81 11.40 -4.88 7.65
C VAL A 81 12.02 -6.13 8.24
N GLU A 82 13.27 -6.03 8.72
CA GLU A 82 13.96 -7.12 9.41
C GLU A 82 14.25 -6.76 10.86
N ARG A 83 13.85 -7.64 11.79
CA ARG A 83 14.12 -7.53 13.23
C ARG A 83 14.44 -8.90 13.79
N ASN A 84 15.55 -9.01 14.55
CA ASN A 84 15.99 -10.26 15.18
C ASN A 84 16.09 -11.45 14.19
N GLY A 85 16.52 -11.19 12.94
CA GLY A 85 16.64 -12.21 11.88
C GLY A 85 15.31 -12.64 11.25
N ILE A 86 14.18 -12.02 11.61
CA ILE A 86 12.86 -12.27 11.00
C ILE A 86 12.55 -11.14 10.02
N LYS A 87 12.26 -11.50 8.77
CA LYS A 87 11.83 -10.58 7.72
C LYS A 87 10.31 -10.58 7.60
N VAL A 88 9.69 -9.41 7.73
CA VAL A 88 8.25 -9.20 7.54
C VAL A 88 8.03 -8.32 6.33
N GLY A 89 7.25 -8.81 5.36
CA GLY A 89 6.87 -8.08 4.16
C GLY A 89 5.45 -7.52 4.27
N PHE A 90 5.30 -6.22 4.06
CA PHE A 90 4.01 -5.54 3.98
C PHE A 90 3.67 -5.27 2.51
N LEU A 91 2.42 -5.54 2.15
CA LEU A 91 1.87 -5.25 0.83
C LEU A 91 0.73 -4.24 0.97
N GLY A 92 0.80 -3.16 0.21
CA GLY A 92 -0.26 -2.16 0.13
C GLY A 92 -1.05 -2.30 -1.15
N TYR A 93 -2.37 -2.46 -1.05
CA TYR A 93 -3.27 -2.40 -2.21
C TYR A 93 -4.56 -1.68 -1.86
N CYS A 94 -5.15 -1.01 -2.86
CA CYS A 94 -6.42 -0.31 -2.71
C CYS A 94 -7.45 -0.82 -3.72
N SER A 95 -8.64 -1.20 -3.24
CA SER A 95 -9.75 -1.67 -4.08
C SER A 95 -10.70 -0.57 -4.53
N VAL A 96 -10.61 0.60 -3.91
CA VAL A 96 -11.40 1.78 -4.23
C VAL A 96 -10.40 2.84 -4.63
N ILE A 97 -10.21 3.06 -5.92
CA ILE A 97 -9.24 4.05 -6.41
C ILE A 97 -10.00 5.14 -7.16
N PRO A 98 -9.69 6.43 -6.92
CA PRO A 98 -10.31 7.52 -7.65
C PRO A 98 -9.95 7.39 -9.13
N PRO A 99 -10.87 7.70 -10.06
CA PRO A 99 -10.60 7.58 -11.48
C PRO A 99 -9.30 8.28 -11.87
N GLY A 100 -8.37 7.54 -12.48
CA GLY A 100 -7.08 8.08 -12.90
C GLY A 100 -5.99 8.04 -11.82
N GLY A 101 -6.27 7.63 -10.59
CA GLY A 101 -5.29 7.48 -9.52
C GLY A 101 -4.59 6.12 -9.49
N GLU A 102 -4.99 5.18 -10.34
CA GLU A 102 -4.38 3.85 -10.44
C GLU A 102 -2.98 3.91 -11.07
N ALA A 103 -2.02 3.22 -10.43
CA ALA A 103 -0.69 3.04 -10.99
C ALA A 103 -0.74 2.22 -12.28
N GLY A 104 0.00 2.67 -13.29
CA GLY A 104 0.21 1.97 -14.56
C GLY A 104 1.71 1.70 -14.81
N PRO A 105 2.07 1.05 -15.93
CA PRO A 105 3.46 0.74 -16.25
C PRO A 105 4.40 1.96 -16.22
N ASP A 106 3.93 3.11 -16.69
CA ASP A 106 4.67 4.37 -16.73
C ASP A 106 3.86 5.52 -16.11
N LYS A 107 3.01 5.18 -15.13
CA LYS A 107 2.07 6.13 -14.53
C LYS A 107 2.15 6.05 -13.01
N VAL A 108 2.40 7.22 -12.41
CA VAL A 108 2.37 7.43 -10.97
C VAL A 108 0.97 7.10 -10.44
N GLY A 109 0.89 6.37 -9.33
CA GLY A 109 -0.40 6.10 -8.72
C GLY A 109 -0.36 5.06 -7.62
N ILE A 110 -1.55 4.62 -7.25
CA ILE A 110 -1.83 3.67 -6.17
C ILE A 110 -1.88 2.25 -6.73
N ALA A 111 -1.34 1.27 -5.99
CA ALA A 111 -1.40 -0.13 -6.36
C ALA A 111 -2.85 -0.64 -6.36
N PRO A 112 -3.41 -1.02 -7.53
CA PRO A 112 -4.82 -1.42 -7.63
C PRO A 112 -5.05 -2.87 -7.19
N LEU A 113 -6.12 -3.07 -6.42
CA LEU A 113 -6.72 -4.38 -6.15
C LEU A 113 -8.08 -4.50 -6.85
N ARG A 114 -8.15 -5.30 -7.91
CA ARG A 114 -9.44 -5.52 -8.61
C ARG A 114 -10.25 -6.57 -7.86
N VAL A 115 -11.32 -6.12 -7.21
CA VAL A 115 -12.26 -6.97 -6.47
C VAL A 115 -13.58 -7.02 -7.23
N ARG A 116 -14.10 -8.23 -7.45
CA ARG A 116 -15.48 -8.40 -7.92
C ARG A 116 -16.37 -8.62 -6.71
N THR A 117 -17.29 -7.69 -6.49
CA THR A 117 -18.24 -7.75 -5.39
C THR A 117 -19.56 -8.29 -5.92
N TYR A 118 -19.99 -9.41 -5.37
CA TYR A 118 -21.30 -10.01 -5.62
C TYR A 118 -22.16 -9.77 -4.39
N TYR A 119 -23.42 -9.40 -4.62
CA TYR A 119 -24.41 -9.23 -3.57
C TYR A 119 -25.44 -10.35 -3.71
N ASP A 120 -25.44 -11.27 -2.75
CA ASP A 120 -26.45 -12.31 -2.67
C ASP A 120 -27.58 -11.79 -1.78
N GLY A 121 -28.80 -11.72 -2.33
CA GLY A 121 -30.00 -11.43 -1.54
C GLY A 121 -30.32 -12.62 -0.65
N CYS A 122 -30.29 -12.45 0.68
CA CYS A 122 -30.78 -13.46 1.60
C CYS A 122 -32.31 -13.33 1.72
N THR A 123 -33.06 -14.11 0.95
CA THR A 123 -34.54 -14.07 0.93
C THR A 123 -35.21 -14.73 2.14
N ALA A 124 -34.44 -15.12 3.16
CA ALA A 124 -34.91 -15.95 4.28
C ALA A 124 -35.83 -15.21 5.29
N LEU A 125 -35.98 -13.89 5.21
CA LEU A 125 -36.87 -13.12 6.08
C LEU A 125 -37.73 -12.18 5.23
N SER A 126 -39.04 -12.41 5.20
CA SER A 126 -40.01 -11.49 4.61
C SER A 126 -39.95 -10.14 5.33
N GLY A 127 -39.39 -9.11 4.70
CA GLY A 127 -39.49 -7.72 5.14
C GLY A 127 -38.20 -7.01 5.56
N THR A 128 -37.03 -7.66 5.53
CA THR A 128 -35.74 -6.97 5.63
C THR A 128 -34.81 -7.48 4.53
N THR A 129 -33.95 -6.64 3.98
CA THR A 129 -32.95 -7.04 2.98
C THR A 129 -31.65 -7.42 3.69
N PRO A 130 -31.31 -8.70 3.93
CA PRO A 130 -29.98 -9.05 4.38
C PRO A 130 -29.15 -9.25 3.11
N ILE A 131 -28.38 -8.23 2.73
CA ILE A 131 -27.43 -8.34 1.62
C ILE A 131 -26.19 -9.06 2.15
N ARG A 132 -25.95 -10.29 1.70
CA ARG A 132 -24.68 -10.97 1.92
C ARG A 132 -23.71 -10.52 0.84
N THR A 133 -22.61 -9.89 1.23
CA THR A 133 -21.56 -9.47 0.29
C THR A 133 -20.53 -10.58 0.14
N ARG A 134 -20.35 -11.11 -1.07
CA ARG A 134 -19.24 -12.00 -1.43
C ARG A 134 -18.26 -11.25 -2.32
N SER A 135 -17.04 -11.05 -1.83
CA SER A 135 -15.97 -10.42 -2.59
C SER A 135 -15.02 -11.50 -3.11
N THR A 136 -14.89 -11.62 -4.42
CA THR A 136 -13.87 -12.49 -5.03
C THR A 136 -12.69 -11.63 -5.46
N LEU A 137 -11.52 -11.93 -4.90
CA LEU A 137 -10.28 -11.30 -5.29
C LEU A 137 -9.79 -11.89 -6.61
N CYS A 138 -9.65 -11.05 -7.65
CA CYS A 138 -9.00 -11.47 -8.88
C CYS A 138 -7.48 -11.34 -8.70
N CYS A 139 -6.87 -12.32 -8.05
CA CYS A 139 -5.40 -12.37 -7.87
C CYS A 139 -4.72 -12.61 -9.23
N LEU A 140 -4.09 -11.58 -9.79
CA LEU A 140 -2.93 -11.81 -10.66
C LEU A 140 -1.75 -12.18 -9.76
N THR A 141 -1.16 -13.33 -10.03
CA THR A 141 -0.05 -13.93 -9.26
C THR A 141 1.13 -12.97 -9.12
N ALA A 142 1.43 -12.54 -7.88
CA ALA A 142 2.70 -11.92 -7.55
C ALA A 142 3.75 -13.04 -7.44
N ARG A 143 4.62 -13.17 -8.46
CA ARG A 143 5.80 -14.02 -8.35
C ARG A 143 6.82 -13.30 -7.47
N THR A 144 6.95 -13.71 -6.22
CA THR A 144 8.15 -13.41 -5.44
C THR A 144 9.23 -14.37 -5.93
N GLN A 145 10.27 -13.87 -6.59
CA GLN A 145 11.51 -14.64 -6.74
C GLN A 145 12.06 -14.87 -5.34
N SER A 146 11.87 -16.08 -4.80
CA SER A 146 12.65 -16.56 -3.68
C SER A 146 14.05 -16.85 -4.22
N GLU A 147 15.04 -16.02 -3.90
CA GLU A 147 16.42 -16.51 -3.96
C GLU A 147 16.51 -17.69 -2.99
N ALA A 148 16.90 -18.85 -3.53
CA ALA A 148 17.00 -20.08 -2.79
C ALA A 148 17.93 -19.90 -1.59
N CYS A 149 17.42 -20.19 -0.39
CA CYS A 149 18.23 -20.36 0.80
C CYS A 149 19.23 -21.51 0.51
N SER A 150 20.49 -21.18 0.28
CA SER A 150 21.53 -22.19 0.09
C SER A 150 21.69 -23.02 1.38
N PRO A 151 21.76 -24.35 1.29
CA PRO A 151 21.87 -25.18 2.48
C PRO A 151 23.18 -24.90 3.23
N LYS A 152 23.08 -24.50 4.50
CA LYS A 152 24.22 -24.43 5.42
C LYS A 152 24.84 -25.83 5.53
N GLN A 153 26.08 -25.98 5.07
CA GLN A 153 26.88 -27.19 5.33
C GLN A 153 27.14 -27.28 6.85
N SER A 154 26.64 -28.34 7.48
CA SER A 154 26.97 -28.67 8.86
C SER A 154 28.36 -29.30 8.91
N SER A 155 29.33 -28.60 9.50
CA SER A 155 30.62 -29.22 9.84
C SER A 155 30.40 -30.21 10.97
N LYS A 156 30.54 -31.50 10.68
CA LYS A 156 30.56 -32.57 11.66
C LYS A 156 31.69 -32.30 12.67
N ARG A 157 31.33 -32.22 13.96
CA ARG A 157 32.27 -32.45 15.06
C ARG A 157 32.65 -33.94 15.03
N THR A 158 33.94 -34.22 15.05
CA THR A 158 34.47 -35.55 15.37
C THR A 158 35.50 -35.40 16.49
N ALA A 159 35.26 -36.18 17.54
CA ALA A 159 36.11 -36.64 18.65
C ALA A 159 37.02 -35.61 19.33
#